data_AF-A0AAV9ISX0-F1
#
_entry.id   AF-A0AAV9ISX0-F1
#
_cell.length_a   1.000
_cell.length_b   1.000
_cell.length_c   1.000
_cell.angle_alpha   90.00
_cell.angle_beta   90.00
_cell.angle_gamma   90.00
#
_symmetry.space_group_name_H-M   'P 1'
#
loop_
_entity.id
_entity.type
_entity.pdbx_description
1 polymer ?
#
loop_
_entity_poly.entity_id
_entity_poly.type
_entity_poly.pdbx_seq_one_letter_code
_entity_poly.pdbx_strand_id
1 'polypeptide(L)'
;MFVSVPANATSRKRRSRWLVAQAKDDDPTRSHAGTKPSLLSSALPFELIVRLARRAFHTAWLTAMHQLAPQSPRTGEYLRPRSTFFSSHFLTHHPHLTLSPPDFTLFYGTACPWCHRTLLARAFYGLAPSLPLIFCEPSAEGKWLLPPNPHFSAPDLKGVYRQLSPAYSGRATAPLLIHTASGTIVSNESSDIVRFLRTLSPSERRIDLYPDAHQSHIAADGDRIHHGLNNGVYRAGFATSQRAYDAACADVFDTLDHLERTLSTHRYVSGTPAPSESDIFLFPTLFRFDTVYHLLFRCSRKRLTEYPHLHAWMRDMLQTYADHVAPTCDLTGTMASYYRQLFPLNPSGIVPSADAGDLCRPHGRANLA
;
A
#
# COMPACT_ATOMS: atom_id res chain seq x y z
N MET A 1 15.55 5.20 34.06
CA MET A 1 16.02 6.51 34.54
C MET A 1 15.61 7.52 33.47
N PHE A 2 14.46 8.17 33.64
CA PHE A 2 13.88 9.07 32.63
C PHE A 2 14.50 10.46 32.79
N VAL A 3 15.08 11.02 31.73
CA VAL A 3 15.52 12.42 31.69
C VAL A 3 14.34 13.26 31.23
N SER A 4 13.84 14.08 32.15
CA SER A 4 12.79 15.09 31.98
C SER A 4 13.36 16.32 31.28
N VAL A 5 12.65 16.88 30.30
CA VAL A 5 12.89 18.23 29.76
C VAL A 5 11.84 19.17 30.36
N PRO A 6 12.20 20.35 30.90
CA PRO A 6 11.30 21.13 31.74
C PRO A 6 10.29 21.95 30.92
N ALA A 7 9.08 22.03 31.49
CA ALA A 7 8.07 22.98 31.10
C ALA A 7 8.49 24.40 31.53
N ASN A 8 8.39 25.37 30.62
CA ASN A 8 8.34 26.77 30.99
C ASN A 8 7.07 27.39 30.38
N ALA A 9 6.11 27.63 31.26
CA ALA A 9 4.91 28.39 30.98
C ALA A 9 5.16 29.84 31.42
N THR A 10 4.96 30.82 30.52
CA THR A 10 4.10 31.98 30.83
C THR A 10 3.80 32.80 29.59
N SER A 11 2.49 33.01 29.36
CA SER A 11 1.86 34.15 28.72
C SER A 11 2.18 34.36 27.22
N ARG A 12 1.23 34.47 26.29
CA ARG A 12 0.04 35.30 26.30
C ARG A 12 -0.89 34.85 25.17
N LYS A 13 -2.20 34.93 25.41
CA LYS A 13 -3.30 34.80 24.45
C LYS A 13 -2.93 35.24 23.02
N ARG A 14 -2.83 34.30 22.09
CA ARG A 14 -3.08 34.53 20.66
C ARG A 14 -4.22 33.62 20.22
N ARG A 15 -5.45 34.08 20.49
CA ARG A 15 -6.62 33.69 19.72
C ARG A 15 -6.41 34.25 18.31
N SER A 16 -5.99 33.42 17.37
CA SER A 16 -6.03 33.75 15.95
C SER A 16 -7.50 33.78 15.53
N ARG A 17 -8.07 34.99 15.57
CA ARG A 17 -9.23 35.38 14.78
C ARG A 17 -8.89 35.13 13.31
N TRP A 18 -9.32 34.01 12.75
CA TRP A 18 -9.56 33.95 11.32
C TRP A 18 -10.91 34.61 11.08
N LEU A 19 -10.83 35.89 10.70
CA LEU A 19 -11.94 36.65 10.15
C LEU A 19 -12.54 35.86 8.99
N VAL A 20 -13.79 35.43 9.17
CA VAL A 20 -14.70 35.18 8.06
C VAL A 20 -14.85 36.51 7.35
N ALA A 21 -14.14 36.68 6.23
CA ALA A 21 -14.47 37.72 5.27
C ALA A 21 -15.82 37.33 4.68
N GLN A 22 -16.88 37.95 5.18
CA GLN A 22 -18.15 38.02 4.47
C GLN A 22 -17.86 38.71 3.13
N ALA A 23 -17.93 37.95 2.04
CA ALA A 23 -18.09 38.52 0.72
C ALA A 23 -19.47 39.19 0.68
N LYS A 24 -19.49 40.51 0.84
CA LYS A 24 -20.58 41.39 0.44
C LYS A 24 -20.02 42.24 -0.69
N ASP A 25 -20.42 41.91 -1.91
CA ASP A 25 -20.53 42.83 -3.04
C ASP A 25 -21.37 42.11 -4.11
N ASP A 26 -22.68 42.06 -3.87
CA ASP A 26 -23.67 41.92 -4.94
C ASP A 26 -24.05 43.34 -5.38
N ASP A 27 -23.41 43.82 -6.45
CA ASP A 27 -23.88 44.97 -7.23
C ASP A 27 -24.97 44.47 -8.20
N PRO A 28 -26.24 44.90 -8.07
CA PRO A 28 -27.34 44.41 -8.90
C PRO A 28 -27.40 45.05 -10.29
N THR A 29 -26.36 45.75 -10.76
CA THR A 29 -26.40 46.48 -12.04
C THR A 29 -25.40 46.03 -13.12
N ARG A 30 -24.68 44.93 -12.93
CA ARG A 30 -23.90 44.32 -14.04
C ARG A 30 -24.82 43.59 -15.01
N SER A 31 -25.24 44.32 -16.04
CA SER A 31 -25.82 43.77 -17.27
C SER A 31 -24.99 42.57 -17.74
N HIS A 32 -25.59 41.39 -17.80
CA HIS A 32 -25.05 40.26 -18.55
C HIS A 32 -24.94 40.68 -20.02
N ALA A 33 -23.74 41.15 -20.41
CA ALA A 33 -23.35 41.23 -21.80
C ALA A 33 -23.35 39.79 -22.32
N GLY A 34 -24.45 39.42 -22.98
CA GLY A 34 -24.60 38.13 -23.63
C GLY A 34 -23.39 37.87 -24.51
N THR A 35 -22.64 36.83 -24.17
CA THR A 35 -21.65 36.23 -25.05
C THR A 35 -22.39 35.85 -26.34
N LYS A 36 -22.12 36.58 -27.42
CA LYS A 36 -22.61 36.24 -28.75
C LYS A 36 -22.22 34.77 -29.02
N PRO A 37 -23.14 33.90 -29.44
CA PRO A 37 -22.78 32.54 -29.79
C PRO A 37 -21.77 32.63 -30.94
N SER A 38 -20.60 32.01 -30.75
CA SER A 38 -19.60 31.94 -31.80
C SER A 38 -20.20 31.27 -33.05
N LEU A 39 -19.72 31.70 -34.22
CA LEU A 39 -20.17 31.29 -35.57
C LEU A 39 -19.98 29.79 -35.89
N LEU A 40 -19.72 28.94 -34.88
CA LEU A 40 -19.68 27.47 -34.97
C LEU A 40 -20.87 26.78 -34.27
N SER A 41 -21.87 27.55 -33.82
CA SER A 41 -22.99 27.05 -33.00
C SER A 41 -24.10 26.31 -33.76
N SER A 42 -23.91 25.98 -35.05
CA SER A 42 -24.90 25.23 -35.85
C SER A 42 -24.42 23.86 -36.34
N ALA A 43 -23.35 23.28 -35.78
CA ALA A 43 -22.75 22.10 -36.42
C ALA A 43 -23.20 20.73 -35.91
N LEU A 44 -23.61 20.53 -34.65
CA LEU A 44 -24.12 19.24 -34.16
C LEU A 44 -25.09 19.45 -32.99
N PRO A 45 -26.16 18.64 -32.84
CA PRO A 45 -27.00 18.67 -31.65
C PRO A 45 -26.16 18.48 -30.38
N PHE A 46 -26.41 19.28 -29.34
CA PHE A 46 -25.68 19.20 -28.06
C PHE A 46 -25.62 17.78 -27.49
N GLU A 47 -26.72 17.03 -27.59
CA GLU A 47 -26.77 15.63 -27.19
C GLU A 47 -25.74 14.75 -27.91
N LEU A 48 -25.53 14.98 -29.21
CA LEU A 48 -24.57 14.22 -30.00
C LEU A 48 -23.14 14.54 -29.57
N ILE A 49 -22.83 15.81 -29.29
CA ILE A 49 -21.54 16.23 -28.75
C ILE A 49 -21.27 15.52 -27.41
N VAL A 50 -22.24 15.53 -26.50
CA VAL A 50 -22.12 14.87 -25.18
C VAL A 50 -21.95 13.35 -25.33
N ARG A 51 -22.72 12.70 -26.22
CA ARG A 51 -22.62 11.25 -26.47
C ARG A 51 -21.25 10.87 -27.03
N LEU A 52 -20.72 11.64 -27.98
CA LEU A 52 -19.40 11.41 -28.57
C LEU A 52 -18.28 11.62 -27.53
N ALA A 53 -18.34 12.72 -26.77
CA ALA A 53 -17.38 13.01 -25.72
C ALA A 53 -17.35 11.91 -24.64
N ARG A 54 -18.52 11.45 -24.18
CA ARG A 54 -18.63 10.33 -23.21
C ARG A 54 -18.00 9.05 -23.75
N ARG A 55 -18.29 8.69 -25.01
CA ARG A 55 -17.72 7.50 -25.66
C ARG A 55 -16.20 7.62 -25.78
N ALA A 56 -15.70 8.75 -26.27
CA ALA A 56 -14.27 8.99 -26.41
C ALA A 56 -13.53 8.89 -25.06
N PHE A 57 -14.06 9.56 -24.03
CA PHE A 57 -13.50 9.52 -22.68
C PHE A 57 -13.49 8.10 -22.11
N HIS A 58 -14.60 7.36 -22.22
CA HIS A 58 -14.69 5.99 -21.73
C HIS A 58 -13.71 5.05 -22.44
N THR A 59 -13.56 5.17 -23.76
CA THR A 59 -12.60 4.35 -24.53
C THR A 59 -11.16 4.66 -24.13
N ALA A 60 -10.81 5.95 -23.96
CA ALA A 60 -9.50 6.35 -23.48
C ALA A 60 -9.22 5.81 -22.07
N TRP A 61 -10.20 5.92 -21.16
CA TRP A 61 -10.11 5.39 -19.80
C TRP A 61 -9.89 3.87 -19.79
N LEU A 62 -10.67 3.11 -20.56
CA LEU A 62 -10.51 1.65 -20.66
C LEU A 62 -9.13 1.25 -21.19
N THR A 63 -8.63 1.97 -22.19
CA THR A 63 -7.30 1.72 -22.77
C THR A 63 -6.19 1.94 -21.74
N ALA A 64 -6.26 3.03 -20.98
CA ALA A 64 -5.32 3.33 -19.92
C ALA A 64 -5.42 2.35 -18.74
N MET A 65 -6.62 1.92 -18.38
CA MET A 65 -6.84 0.89 -17.35
C MET A 65 -6.19 -0.45 -17.72
N HIS A 66 -6.31 -0.90 -18.97
CA HIS A 66 -5.67 -2.14 -19.44
C HIS A 66 -4.13 -2.08 -19.38
N GLN A 67 -3.54 -0.89 -19.56
CA GLN A 67 -2.09 -0.71 -19.44
C GLN A 67 -1.63 -0.66 -17.98
N LEU A 68 -2.42 -0.04 -17.09
CA LEU A 68 -2.12 0.03 -15.67
C LEU A 68 -2.22 -1.34 -14.99
N ALA A 69 -3.30 -2.07 -15.30
CA ALA A 69 -3.71 -3.27 -14.61
C ALA A 69 -4.19 -4.32 -15.63
N PRO A 70 -3.49 -5.45 -15.81
CA PRO A 70 -3.93 -6.53 -16.69
C PRO A 70 -5.30 -7.04 -16.28
N GLN A 71 -6.19 -7.29 -17.24
CA GLN A 71 -7.57 -7.66 -16.99
C GLN A 71 -8.01 -8.87 -17.81
N SER A 72 -9.02 -9.58 -17.31
CA SER A 72 -9.78 -10.54 -18.09
C SER A 72 -10.60 -9.80 -19.16
N PRO A 73 -10.35 -10.06 -20.47
CA PRO A 73 -11.05 -9.36 -21.55
C PRO A 73 -12.57 -9.57 -21.55
N ARG A 74 -13.06 -10.65 -20.91
CA ARG A 74 -14.49 -11.00 -20.87
C ARG A 74 -15.21 -10.44 -19.65
N THR A 75 -14.54 -10.41 -18.50
CA THR A 75 -15.20 -10.11 -17.21
C THR A 75 -14.85 -8.71 -16.68
N GLY A 76 -13.76 -8.09 -17.15
CA GLY A 76 -13.25 -6.83 -16.61
C GLY A 76 -12.59 -6.97 -15.24
N GLU A 77 -12.32 -8.21 -14.82
CA GLU A 77 -11.62 -8.52 -13.57
C GLU A 77 -10.12 -8.27 -13.71
N TYR A 78 -9.53 -7.61 -12.71
CA TYR A 78 -8.09 -7.45 -12.61
C TYR A 78 -7.40 -8.80 -12.33
N LEU A 79 -6.35 -9.07 -13.10
CA LEU A 79 -5.49 -10.24 -12.99
C LEU A 79 -4.10 -9.80 -12.57
N ARG A 80 -3.73 -10.11 -11.32
CA ARG A 80 -2.40 -9.81 -10.80
C ARG A 80 -1.34 -10.70 -11.50
N PRO A 81 -0.31 -10.12 -12.13
CA PRO A 81 0.81 -10.90 -12.63
C PRO A 81 1.54 -11.60 -11.49
N ARG A 82 1.92 -12.86 -11.70
CA ARG A 82 2.73 -13.62 -10.74
C ARG A 82 4.17 -13.13 -10.73
N SER A 83 4.78 -13.13 -9.56
CA SER A 83 6.23 -12.96 -9.41
C SER A 83 6.98 -14.14 -10.01
N THR A 84 8.26 -13.93 -10.36
CA THR A 84 9.07 -14.91 -11.11
C THR A 84 10.25 -15.41 -10.32
N PHE A 85 10.83 -14.57 -9.46
CA PHE A 85 12.00 -14.93 -8.67
C PHE A 85 11.57 -15.32 -7.26
N PHE A 86 12.01 -16.51 -6.83
CA PHE A 86 11.73 -17.07 -5.51
C PHE A 86 13.04 -17.53 -4.86
N SER A 87 13.13 -17.31 -3.56
CA SER A 87 14.31 -17.59 -2.75
C SER A 87 14.73 -19.06 -2.77
N SER A 88 13.80 -19.98 -2.97
CA SER A 88 14.07 -21.41 -3.13
C SER A 88 15.00 -21.70 -4.31
N HIS A 89 14.86 -20.99 -5.43
CA HIS A 89 15.76 -21.13 -6.58
C HIS A 89 17.16 -20.61 -6.23
N PHE A 90 17.24 -19.46 -5.56
CA PHE A 90 18.52 -18.92 -5.09
C PHE A 90 19.25 -19.90 -4.17
N LEU A 91 18.57 -20.43 -3.14
CA LEU A 91 19.14 -21.39 -2.20
C LEU A 91 19.60 -22.69 -2.88
N THR A 92 18.84 -23.17 -3.86
CA THR A 92 19.20 -24.37 -4.64
C THR A 92 20.51 -24.18 -5.42
N HIS A 93 20.76 -22.99 -5.95
CA HIS A 93 21.99 -22.68 -6.69
C HIS A 93 23.16 -22.27 -5.77
N HIS A 94 22.89 -22.03 -4.49
CA HIS A 94 23.87 -21.62 -3.48
C HIS A 94 23.79 -22.47 -2.20
N PRO A 95 23.87 -23.82 -2.28
CA PRO A 95 23.56 -24.72 -1.16
C PRO A 95 24.57 -24.66 0.00
N HIS A 96 25.77 -24.12 -0.24
CA HIS A 96 26.85 -23.99 0.75
C HIS A 96 27.14 -22.53 1.13
N LEU A 97 26.29 -21.59 0.71
CA LEU A 97 26.46 -20.18 1.02
C LEU A 97 26.06 -19.92 2.47
N THR A 98 27.01 -19.40 3.26
CA THR A 98 26.69 -18.81 4.56
C THR A 98 25.93 -17.51 4.35
N LEU A 99 24.70 -17.44 4.83
CA LEU A 99 23.85 -16.26 4.66
C LEU A 99 24.20 -15.21 5.71
N SER A 100 24.61 -14.01 5.29
CA SER A 100 24.87 -12.87 6.17
C SER A 100 24.02 -11.67 5.74
N PRO A 101 23.24 -11.02 6.64
CA PRO A 101 22.35 -9.93 6.26
C PRO A 101 22.98 -8.78 5.44
N PRO A 102 24.23 -8.34 5.72
CA PRO A 102 24.89 -7.28 4.95
C PRO A 102 25.14 -7.62 3.47
N ASP A 103 25.16 -8.90 3.10
CA ASP A 103 25.37 -9.33 1.71
C ASP A 103 24.10 -9.18 0.86
N PHE A 104 22.96 -8.87 1.49
CA PHE A 104 21.68 -8.69 0.81
C PHE A 104 21.28 -7.22 0.78
N THR A 105 20.59 -6.81 -0.29
CA THR A 105 19.98 -5.48 -0.36
C THR A 105 18.51 -5.60 -0.72
N LEU A 106 17.66 -4.89 0.01
CA LEU A 106 16.22 -4.85 -0.23
C LEU A 106 15.83 -3.51 -0.87
N PHE A 107 15.34 -3.57 -2.10
CA PHE A 107 14.73 -2.43 -2.78
C PHE A 107 13.27 -2.31 -2.35
N TYR A 108 12.85 -1.09 -2.03
CA TYR A 108 11.50 -0.85 -1.50
C TYR A 108 10.95 0.52 -1.92
N GLY A 109 9.63 0.64 -1.98
CA GLY A 109 8.93 1.92 -2.08
C GLY A 109 7.94 2.09 -0.93
N THR A 110 7.89 3.26 -0.30
CA THR A 110 7.09 3.52 0.92
C THR A 110 5.58 3.39 0.69
N ALA A 111 5.10 3.74 -0.50
CA ALA A 111 3.69 3.64 -0.85
C ALA A 111 3.21 2.18 -1.04
N CYS A 112 4.09 1.27 -1.43
CA CYS A 112 3.71 -0.09 -1.82
C CYS A 112 3.41 -0.98 -0.60
N PRO A 113 2.20 -1.56 -0.45
CA PRO A 113 1.87 -2.41 0.70
C PRO A 113 2.68 -3.71 0.69
N TRP A 114 3.06 -4.21 -0.49
CA TRP A 114 3.92 -5.39 -0.63
C TRP A 114 5.35 -5.12 -0.12
N CYS A 115 5.88 -3.90 -0.33
CA CYS A 115 7.13 -3.45 0.28
C CYS A 115 6.98 -3.26 1.79
N HIS A 116 5.83 -2.72 2.23
CA HIS A 116 5.59 -2.49 3.65
C HIS A 116 5.64 -3.82 4.46
N ARG A 117 5.19 -4.95 3.89
CA ARG A 117 5.36 -6.28 4.52
C ARG A 117 6.82 -6.62 4.81
N THR A 118 7.71 -6.39 3.84
CA THR A 118 9.12 -6.73 3.97
C THR A 118 9.84 -5.79 4.92
N LEU A 119 9.44 -4.51 4.98
CA LEU A 119 9.92 -3.56 5.99
C LEU A 119 9.51 -3.95 7.41
N LEU A 120 8.24 -4.34 7.61
CA LEU A 120 7.77 -4.84 8.90
C LEU A 120 8.53 -6.10 9.30
N ALA A 121 8.63 -7.10 8.42
CA ALA A 121 9.39 -8.31 8.71
C ALA A 121 10.86 -8.02 9.04
N ARG A 122 11.52 -7.11 8.31
CA ARG A 122 12.87 -6.63 8.60
C ARG A 122 12.98 -6.03 10.01
N ALA A 123 11.99 -5.25 10.44
CA ALA A 123 11.97 -4.67 11.78
C ALA A 123 11.74 -5.75 12.85
N PHE A 124 10.69 -6.57 12.73
CA PHE A 124 10.34 -7.61 13.69
C PHE A 124 11.43 -8.69 13.85
N TYR A 125 12.16 -9.00 12.78
CA TYR A 125 13.29 -9.93 12.82
C TYR A 125 14.61 -9.29 13.27
N GLY A 126 14.63 -8.02 13.67
CA GLY A 126 15.84 -7.35 14.15
C GLY A 126 16.91 -7.14 13.08
N LEU A 127 16.52 -7.13 11.80
CA LEU A 127 17.42 -6.95 10.65
C LEU A 127 17.60 -5.47 10.28
N ALA A 128 16.98 -4.55 11.04
CA ALA A 128 17.07 -3.13 10.81
C ALA A 128 18.50 -2.54 10.78
N PRO A 129 19.46 -2.98 11.60
CA PRO A 129 20.83 -2.45 11.56
C PRO A 129 21.71 -3.12 10.49
N SER A 130 21.32 -4.28 9.96
CA SER A 130 22.23 -5.17 9.21
C SER A 130 21.79 -5.50 7.79
N LEU A 131 20.51 -5.33 7.43
CA LEU A 131 20.01 -5.53 6.08
C LEU A 131 19.89 -4.18 5.33
N PRO A 132 20.80 -3.86 4.39
CA PRO A 132 20.75 -2.68 3.54
C PRO A 132 19.40 -2.49 2.82
N LEU A 133 19.01 -1.22 2.69
CA LEU A 133 17.83 -0.81 1.93
C LEU A 133 18.21 0.15 0.80
N ILE A 134 17.53 0.01 -0.34
CA ILE A 134 17.53 1.04 -1.39
C ILE A 134 16.09 1.51 -1.58
N PHE A 135 15.85 2.80 -1.31
CA PHE A 135 14.57 3.43 -1.56
C PHE A 135 14.39 3.66 -3.05
N CYS A 136 13.23 3.26 -3.58
CA CYS A 136 12.80 3.52 -4.93
C CYS A 136 11.70 4.58 -4.92
N GLU A 137 11.96 5.72 -5.54
CA GLU A 137 10.97 6.79 -5.66
C GLU A 137 9.99 6.45 -6.80
N PRO A 138 8.69 6.54 -6.56
CA PRO A 138 7.74 6.26 -7.63
C PRO A 138 7.57 7.45 -8.58
N SER A 139 7.51 7.20 -9.90
CA SER A 139 7.35 8.23 -10.94
C SER A 139 5.92 8.32 -11.49
N ALA A 140 5.61 9.41 -12.20
CA ALA A 140 4.32 9.58 -12.87
C ALA A 140 4.09 8.57 -14.01
N GLU A 141 5.17 8.06 -14.61
CA GLU A 141 5.14 7.02 -15.65
C GLU A 141 5.04 5.60 -15.08
N GLY A 142 4.79 5.45 -13.77
CA GLY A 142 4.66 4.16 -13.10
C GLY A 142 5.98 3.40 -12.93
N LYS A 143 7.12 4.11 -12.98
CA LYS A 143 8.45 3.53 -12.74
C LYS A 143 8.86 3.68 -11.28
N TRP A 144 9.82 2.84 -10.89
CA TRP A 144 10.56 2.94 -9.64
C TRP A 144 11.93 3.54 -9.96
N LEU A 145 12.12 4.83 -9.68
CA LEU A 145 13.38 5.53 -9.88
C LEU A 145 14.35 5.20 -8.74
N LEU A 146 15.62 5.10 -9.06
CA LEU A 146 16.67 4.85 -8.08
C LEU A 146 17.49 6.12 -7.83
N PRO A 147 17.89 6.37 -6.58
CA PRO A 147 18.96 7.32 -6.34
C PRO A 147 20.27 6.79 -6.92
N PRO A 148 21.23 7.67 -7.26
CA PRO A 148 22.59 7.26 -7.55
C PRO A 148 23.14 6.37 -6.43
N ASN A 149 23.65 5.20 -6.79
CA ASN A 149 24.17 4.23 -5.83
C ASN A 149 25.37 3.48 -6.42
N PRO A 150 26.31 2.97 -5.59
CA PRO A 150 27.56 2.39 -6.08
C PRO A 150 27.39 1.03 -6.76
N HIS A 151 26.26 0.34 -6.54
CA HIS A 151 26.04 -1.02 -7.03
C HIS A 151 25.35 -1.06 -8.40
N PHE A 152 24.55 -0.04 -8.72
CA PHE A 152 23.74 0.02 -9.93
C PHE A 152 23.84 1.39 -10.58
N SER A 153 24.31 1.41 -11.83
CA SER A 153 24.29 2.60 -12.70
C SER A 153 22.92 2.86 -13.33
N ALA A 154 21.96 1.95 -13.12
CA ALA A 154 20.61 2.07 -13.65
C ALA A 154 19.82 3.20 -12.97
N PRO A 155 19.13 4.08 -13.72
CA PRO A 155 18.33 5.16 -13.15
C PRO A 155 16.98 4.68 -12.60
N ASP A 156 16.56 3.45 -12.94
CA ASP A 156 15.29 2.87 -12.52
C ASP A 156 15.42 1.36 -12.25
N LEU A 157 14.42 0.82 -11.54
CA LEU A 157 14.40 -0.57 -11.11
C LEU A 157 14.33 -1.51 -12.32
N LYS A 158 13.70 -1.08 -13.42
CA LYS A 158 13.67 -1.84 -14.67
C LYS A 158 15.08 -2.05 -15.22
N GLY A 159 15.95 -1.04 -15.14
CA GLY A 159 17.37 -1.17 -15.49
C GLY A 159 18.11 -2.16 -14.57
N VAL A 160 17.82 -2.18 -13.27
CA VAL A 160 18.38 -3.17 -12.34
C VAL A 160 17.98 -4.59 -12.74
N TYR A 161 16.70 -4.84 -13.00
CA TYR A 161 16.25 -6.16 -13.47
C TYR A 161 16.93 -6.56 -14.78
N ARG A 162 17.09 -5.63 -15.73
CA ARG A 162 17.78 -5.92 -17.00
C ARG A 162 19.26 -6.24 -16.80
N GLN A 163 19.92 -5.54 -15.89
CA GLN A 163 21.33 -5.77 -15.56
C GLN A 163 21.53 -7.14 -14.92
N LEU A 164 20.66 -7.53 -13.97
CA LEU A 164 20.78 -8.78 -13.21
C LEU A 164 20.17 -10.00 -13.92
N SER A 165 19.21 -9.79 -14.82
CA SER A 165 18.52 -10.84 -15.57
C SER A 165 18.12 -10.33 -16.97
N PRO A 166 19.06 -10.32 -17.94
CA PRO A 166 18.82 -9.76 -19.28
C PRO A 166 17.66 -10.42 -20.06
N ALA A 167 17.37 -11.69 -19.77
CA ALA A 167 16.29 -12.45 -20.39
C ALA A 167 14.90 -12.18 -19.75
N TYR A 168 14.84 -11.48 -18.61
CA TYR A 168 13.58 -11.21 -17.92
C TYR A 168 12.76 -10.13 -18.64
N SER A 169 11.55 -10.49 -19.06
CA SER A 169 10.61 -9.60 -19.77
C SER A 169 9.37 -9.25 -18.93
N GLY A 170 9.29 -9.71 -17.68
CA GLY A 170 8.17 -9.43 -16.78
C GLY A 170 8.20 -8.01 -16.19
N ARG A 171 7.25 -7.73 -15.28
CA ARG A 171 7.21 -6.44 -14.58
C ARG A 171 8.38 -6.31 -13.61
N ALA A 172 9.06 -5.16 -13.63
CA ALA A 172 10.06 -4.80 -12.63
C ALA A 172 9.35 -4.23 -11.40
N THR A 173 9.08 -5.08 -10.41
CA THR A 173 8.34 -4.73 -9.19
C THR A 173 9.25 -4.58 -7.98
N ALA A 174 8.86 -3.71 -7.06
CA ALA A 174 9.32 -3.72 -5.68
C ALA A 174 8.24 -4.39 -4.79
N PRO A 175 8.60 -5.12 -3.72
CA PRO A 175 9.96 -5.30 -3.21
C PRO A 175 10.83 -6.19 -4.11
N LEU A 176 12.13 -5.94 -4.12
CA LEU A 176 13.13 -6.78 -4.77
C LEU A 176 14.25 -7.04 -3.77
N LEU A 177 14.50 -8.30 -3.44
CA LEU A 177 15.64 -8.72 -2.63
C LEU A 177 16.73 -9.26 -3.55
N ILE A 178 17.95 -8.74 -3.38
CA ILE A 178 19.13 -9.22 -4.09
C ILE A 178 20.18 -9.70 -3.10
N HIS A 179 21.01 -10.64 -3.54
CA HIS A 179 22.29 -10.92 -2.93
C HIS A 179 23.32 -10.06 -3.66
N THR A 180 23.72 -8.97 -3.02
CA THR A 180 24.57 -7.92 -3.59
C THR A 180 25.95 -8.45 -3.95
N ALA A 181 26.52 -9.33 -3.12
CA ALA A 181 27.85 -9.88 -3.33
C ALA A 181 27.98 -10.71 -4.61
N SER A 182 26.93 -11.47 -4.98
CA SER A 182 26.91 -12.26 -6.23
C SER A 182 26.17 -11.59 -7.38
N GLY A 183 25.55 -10.42 -7.16
CA GLY A 183 24.72 -9.76 -8.16
C GLY A 183 23.53 -10.63 -8.60
N THR A 184 22.86 -11.30 -7.66
CA THR A 184 21.78 -12.25 -7.99
C THR A 184 20.46 -11.79 -7.39
N ILE A 185 19.37 -11.85 -8.16
CA ILE A 185 18.02 -11.65 -7.64
C ILE A 185 17.65 -12.86 -6.77
N VAL A 186 17.34 -12.62 -5.50
CA VAL A 186 16.89 -13.66 -4.57
C VAL A 186 15.39 -13.86 -4.72
N SER A 187 14.62 -12.76 -4.67
CA SER A 187 13.16 -12.84 -4.76
C SER A 187 12.54 -11.48 -5.11
N ASN A 188 11.43 -11.53 -5.83
CA ASN A 188 10.54 -10.39 -6.01
C ASN A 188 9.09 -10.68 -5.57
N GLU A 189 8.89 -11.73 -4.78
CA GLU A 189 7.63 -12.02 -4.11
C GLU A 189 7.71 -11.63 -2.64
N SER A 190 6.84 -10.71 -2.21
CA SER A 190 6.85 -10.18 -0.85
C SER A 190 6.66 -11.25 0.23
N SER A 191 5.80 -12.24 0.03
CA SER A 191 5.58 -13.32 1.02
C SER A 191 6.81 -14.21 1.14
N ASP A 192 7.43 -14.55 0.02
CA ASP A 192 8.67 -15.32 -0.03
C ASP A 192 9.83 -14.54 0.61
N ILE A 193 9.95 -13.23 0.36
CA ILE A 193 10.93 -12.37 1.03
C ILE A 193 10.71 -12.38 2.55
N VAL A 194 9.47 -12.21 3.03
CA VAL A 194 9.17 -12.24 4.48
C VAL A 194 9.66 -13.56 5.10
N ARG A 195 9.40 -14.70 4.46
CA ARG A 195 9.88 -16.01 4.90
C ARG A 195 11.40 -16.14 4.84
N PHE A 196 12.04 -15.66 3.77
CA PHE A 196 13.49 -15.68 3.62
C PHE A 196 14.18 -14.81 4.69
N LEU A 197 13.60 -13.68 5.09
CA LEU A 197 14.16 -12.86 6.16
C LEU A 197 14.22 -13.60 7.51
N ARG A 198 13.34 -14.59 7.75
CA ARG A 198 13.45 -15.48 8.92
C ARG A 198 14.77 -16.24 8.93
N THR A 199 15.32 -16.63 7.78
CA THR A 199 16.60 -17.38 7.69
C THR A 199 17.82 -16.48 7.89
N LEU A 200 17.69 -15.17 7.65
CA LEU A 200 18.74 -14.17 7.92
C LEU A 200 18.74 -13.70 9.38
N SER A 201 17.63 -13.92 10.10
CA SER A 201 17.45 -13.43 11.47
C SER A 201 18.28 -14.22 12.49
N PRO A 202 18.68 -13.59 13.62
CA PRO A 202 19.29 -14.30 14.74
C PRO A 202 18.42 -15.46 15.23
N SER A 203 19.04 -16.52 15.77
CA SER A 203 18.30 -17.66 16.36
C SER A 203 17.46 -17.26 17.57
N GLU A 204 17.97 -16.37 18.41
CA GLU A 204 17.30 -15.83 19.61
C GLU A 204 16.34 -14.68 19.25
N ARG A 205 15.29 -15.00 18.47
CA ARG A 205 14.25 -14.03 18.10
C ARG A 205 13.32 -13.77 19.28
N ARG A 206 13.03 -12.50 19.57
CA ARG A 206 11.96 -12.12 20.51
C ARG A 206 10.56 -12.40 19.94
N ILE A 207 10.41 -12.26 18.63
CA ILE A 207 9.16 -12.50 17.89
C ILE A 207 9.52 -13.36 16.68
N ASP A 208 8.91 -14.54 16.59
CA ASP A 208 8.92 -15.35 15.38
C ASP A 208 7.60 -15.14 14.64
N LEU A 209 7.65 -14.60 13.42
CA LEU A 209 6.46 -14.41 12.60
C LEU A 209 5.93 -15.72 12.01
N TYR A 210 6.66 -16.84 12.15
CA TYR A 210 6.22 -18.16 11.69
C TYR A 210 6.54 -19.30 12.65
N PRO A 211 6.03 -19.26 13.89
CA PRO A 211 6.30 -20.29 14.88
C PRO A 211 5.68 -21.62 14.43
N ASP A 212 6.41 -22.71 14.66
CA ASP A 212 6.08 -24.03 14.12
C ASP A 212 4.69 -24.53 14.56
N ALA A 213 4.29 -24.22 15.80
CA ALA A 213 2.99 -24.60 16.35
C ALA A 213 1.77 -23.94 15.67
N HIS A 214 1.95 -22.86 14.89
CA HIS A 214 0.84 -22.10 14.28
C HIS A 214 0.95 -22.01 12.76
N GLN A 215 1.87 -22.74 12.12
CA GLN A 215 2.12 -22.59 10.67
C GLN A 215 0.87 -22.84 9.82
N SER A 216 0.04 -23.83 10.19
CA SER A 216 -1.20 -24.15 9.47
C SER A 216 -2.22 -23.01 9.54
N HIS A 217 -2.42 -22.42 10.72
CA HIS A 217 -3.32 -21.28 10.90
C HIS A 217 -2.79 -20.06 10.16
N ILE A 218 -1.49 -19.75 10.32
CA ILE A 218 -0.86 -18.62 9.63
C ILE A 218 -0.96 -18.76 8.10
N ALA A 219 -0.76 -19.95 7.56
CA ALA A 219 -0.91 -20.20 6.13
C ALA A 219 -2.35 -19.99 5.65
N ALA A 220 -3.34 -20.51 6.39
CA ALA A 220 -4.75 -20.36 6.04
C ALA A 220 -5.23 -18.90 6.13
N ASP A 221 -4.85 -18.19 7.20
CA ASP A 221 -5.18 -16.79 7.40
C ASP A 221 -4.47 -15.89 6.39
N GLY A 222 -3.19 -16.15 6.12
CA GLY A 222 -2.41 -15.46 5.10
C GLY A 222 -3.01 -15.60 3.70
N ASP A 223 -3.48 -16.80 3.34
CA ASP A 223 -4.16 -17.05 2.06
C ASP A 223 -5.47 -16.26 1.94
N ARG A 224 -6.30 -16.30 2.99
CA ARG A 224 -7.55 -15.53 3.07
C ARG A 224 -7.32 -14.04 2.97
N ILE A 225 -6.37 -13.52 3.76
CA ILE A 225 -6.00 -12.10 3.76
C ILE A 225 -5.45 -11.69 2.39
N HIS A 226 -4.61 -12.52 1.76
CA HIS A 226 -4.07 -12.22 0.44
C HIS A 226 -5.19 -12.10 -0.61
N HIS A 227 -6.00 -13.15 -0.77
CA HIS A 227 -6.98 -13.25 -1.84
C HIS A 227 -8.19 -12.33 -1.62
N GLY A 228 -8.74 -12.36 -0.41
CA GLY A 228 -9.96 -11.64 -0.06
C GLY A 228 -9.74 -10.16 0.20
N LEU A 229 -8.60 -9.77 0.78
CA LEU A 229 -8.37 -8.39 1.22
C LEU A 229 -7.23 -7.69 0.47
N ASN A 230 -5.99 -8.17 0.57
CA ASN A 230 -4.82 -7.46 0.05
C ASN A 230 -4.86 -7.32 -1.48
N ASN A 231 -5.22 -8.39 -2.20
CA ASN A 231 -5.47 -8.34 -3.63
C ASN A 231 -6.92 -7.93 -3.94
N GLY A 232 -7.86 -8.21 -3.03
CA GLY A 232 -9.28 -7.83 -3.16
C GLY A 232 -9.49 -6.33 -3.39
N VAL A 233 -8.83 -5.47 -2.61
CA VAL A 233 -8.95 -4.01 -2.78
C VAL A 233 -8.45 -3.54 -4.16
N TYR A 234 -7.39 -4.16 -4.70
CA TYR A 234 -6.92 -3.87 -6.07
C TYR A 234 -7.88 -4.43 -7.13
N ARG A 235 -8.46 -5.62 -6.89
CA ARG A 235 -9.49 -6.18 -7.78
C ARG A 235 -10.69 -5.24 -7.89
N ALA A 236 -11.14 -4.66 -6.77
CA ALA A 236 -12.19 -3.67 -6.77
C ALA A 236 -11.75 -2.36 -7.46
N GLY A 237 -10.61 -1.80 -7.06
CA GLY A 237 -10.13 -0.51 -7.58
C GLY A 237 -9.78 -0.52 -9.06
N PHE A 238 -9.36 -1.65 -9.61
CA PHE A 238 -8.98 -1.80 -11.02
C PHE A 238 -10.05 -2.46 -11.90
N ALA A 239 -11.21 -2.80 -11.35
CA ALA A 239 -12.30 -3.37 -12.13
C ALA A 239 -12.79 -2.39 -13.21
N THR A 240 -13.06 -2.92 -14.41
CA THR A 240 -13.64 -2.16 -15.53
C THR A 240 -15.09 -2.54 -15.83
N SER A 241 -15.66 -3.46 -15.04
CA SER A 241 -17.07 -3.81 -15.09
C SER A 241 -17.69 -3.74 -13.69
N GLN A 242 -18.99 -3.42 -13.64
CA GLN A 242 -19.74 -3.38 -12.37
C GLN A 242 -19.72 -4.74 -11.67
N ARG A 243 -19.91 -5.83 -12.42
CA ARG A 243 -19.91 -7.19 -11.88
C ARG A 243 -18.56 -7.56 -11.24
N ALA A 244 -17.45 -7.23 -11.89
CA ALA A 244 -16.12 -7.52 -11.35
C ALA A 244 -15.85 -6.73 -10.06
N TYR A 245 -16.27 -5.46 -10.04
CA TYR A 245 -16.19 -4.60 -8.87
C TYR A 245 -17.04 -5.15 -7.71
N ASP A 246 -18.31 -5.49 -7.96
CA ASP A 246 -19.24 -5.97 -6.93
C ASP A 246 -18.73 -7.27 -6.28
N ALA A 247 -18.24 -8.22 -7.08
CA ALA A 247 -17.66 -9.46 -6.59
C ALA A 247 -16.40 -9.22 -5.74
N ALA A 248 -15.48 -8.38 -6.21
CA ALA A 248 -14.27 -8.06 -5.46
C ALA A 248 -14.56 -7.30 -4.17
N CYS A 249 -15.53 -6.38 -4.20
CA CYS A 249 -15.95 -5.61 -3.03
C CYS A 249 -16.63 -6.52 -1.99
N ALA A 250 -17.45 -7.48 -2.42
CA ALA A 250 -18.00 -8.50 -1.54
C ALA A 250 -16.89 -9.29 -0.84
N ASP A 251 -15.90 -9.81 -1.59
CA ASP A 251 -14.77 -10.56 -1.02
C ASP A 251 -13.99 -9.75 0.04
N VAL A 252 -13.74 -8.47 -0.22
CA VAL A 252 -13.04 -7.55 0.70
C VAL A 252 -13.78 -7.48 2.02
N PHE A 253 -15.07 -7.18 1.98
CA PHE A 253 -15.79 -6.94 3.22
C PHE A 253 -16.19 -8.23 3.94
N ASP A 254 -16.41 -9.34 3.24
CA ASP A 254 -16.60 -10.65 3.87
C ASP A 254 -15.32 -11.07 4.63
N THR A 255 -14.15 -10.73 4.07
CA THR A 255 -12.86 -10.95 4.73
C THR A 255 -12.70 -10.03 5.96
N LEU A 256 -13.04 -8.75 5.85
CA LEU A 256 -13.02 -7.83 7.00
C LEU A 256 -13.98 -8.26 8.10
N ASP A 257 -15.20 -8.68 7.76
CA ASP A 257 -16.20 -9.14 8.73
C ASP A 257 -15.80 -10.47 9.39
N HIS A 258 -15.03 -11.31 8.69
CA HIS A 258 -14.40 -12.48 9.29
C HIS A 258 -13.29 -12.08 10.28
N LEU A 259 -12.34 -11.25 9.85
CA LEU A 259 -11.22 -10.81 10.69
C LEU A 259 -11.68 -10.04 11.92
N GLU A 260 -12.76 -9.24 11.80
CA GLU A 260 -13.38 -8.55 12.93
C GLU A 260 -13.85 -9.53 14.00
N ARG A 261 -14.49 -10.64 13.60
CA ARG A 261 -14.90 -11.70 14.53
C ARG A 261 -13.69 -12.39 15.13
N THR A 262 -12.68 -12.73 14.34
CA THR A 262 -11.45 -13.37 14.85
C THR A 262 -10.74 -12.49 15.88
N LEU A 263 -10.62 -11.19 15.61
CA LEU A 263 -9.94 -10.23 16.48
C LEU A 263 -10.81 -9.79 17.67
N SER A 264 -12.09 -10.18 17.72
CA SER A 264 -12.93 -10.00 18.90
C SER A 264 -12.54 -10.92 20.06
N THR A 265 -11.95 -12.08 19.73
CA THR A 265 -11.55 -13.10 20.72
C THR A 265 -10.04 -13.23 20.86
N HIS A 266 -9.29 -13.11 19.76
CA HIS A 266 -7.83 -13.23 19.75
C HIS A 266 -7.19 -11.86 19.68
N ARG A 267 -6.03 -11.69 20.32
CA ARG A 267 -5.24 -10.47 20.21
C ARG A 267 -4.67 -10.27 18.80
N TYR A 268 -4.17 -11.35 18.19
CA TYR A 268 -3.57 -11.37 16.85
C TYR A 268 -4.29 -12.36 15.92
N VAL A 269 -4.13 -12.19 14.60
CA VAL A 269 -4.97 -12.86 13.59
C VAL A 269 -4.99 -14.37 13.76
N SER A 270 -3.81 -14.98 13.88
CA SER A 270 -3.66 -16.44 13.88
C SER A 270 -3.75 -17.09 15.28
N GLY A 271 -4.21 -16.33 16.29
CA GLY A 271 -4.26 -16.77 17.68
C GLY A 271 -2.89 -16.98 18.34
N THR A 272 -1.83 -16.42 17.76
CA THR A 272 -0.48 -16.45 18.32
C THR A 272 -0.36 -15.47 19.50
N PRO A 273 0.55 -15.70 20.48
CA PRO A 273 0.74 -14.80 21.61
C PRO A 273 1.42 -13.45 21.25
N ALA A 274 1.96 -13.35 20.05
CA ALA A 274 2.61 -12.17 19.47
C ALA A 274 2.26 -12.08 17.97
N PRO A 275 2.51 -10.96 17.27
CA PRO A 275 2.26 -10.83 15.84
C PRO A 275 2.90 -11.96 15.02
N SER A 276 2.14 -12.44 14.04
CA SER A 276 2.54 -13.47 13.08
C SER A 276 2.63 -12.91 11.66
N GLU A 277 3.04 -13.73 10.68
CA GLU A 277 3.03 -13.31 9.27
C GLU A 277 1.65 -12.82 8.81
N SER A 278 0.56 -13.40 9.30
CA SER A 278 -0.80 -12.95 8.97
C SER A 278 -1.02 -11.49 9.37
N ASP A 279 -0.50 -11.07 10.53
CA ASP A 279 -0.56 -9.68 11.00
C ASP A 279 0.28 -8.75 10.11
N ILE A 280 1.46 -9.23 9.66
CA ILE A 280 2.34 -8.52 8.71
C ILE A 280 1.67 -8.36 7.34
N PHE A 281 0.84 -9.31 6.92
CA PHE A 281 0.10 -9.23 5.66
C PHE A 281 -1.13 -8.33 5.78
N LEU A 282 -1.77 -8.31 6.95
CA LEU A 282 -2.96 -7.51 7.21
C LEU A 282 -2.63 -6.01 7.36
N PHE A 283 -1.60 -5.69 8.13
CA PHE A 283 -1.32 -4.31 8.57
C PHE A 283 -1.19 -3.31 7.41
N PRO A 284 -0.39 -3.58 6.36
CA PRO A 284 -0.22 -2.64 5.26
C PRO A 284 -1.52 -2.26 4.55
N THR A 285 -2.49 -3.17 4.49
CA THR A 285 -3.78 -2.91 3.86
C THR A 285 -4.68 -2.09 4.76
N LEU A 286 -4.78 -2.44 6.05
CA LEU A 286 -5.62 -1.69 6.99
C LEU A 286 -5.12 -0.25 7.18
N PHE A 287 -3.80 -0.06 7.30
CA PHE A 287 -3.18 1.27 7.41
C PHE A 287 -3.55 2.23 6.25
N ARG A 288 -3.90 1.67 5.08
CA ARG A 288 -4.25 2.42 3.87
C ARG A 288 -5.76 2.44 3.59
N PHE A 289 -6.56 1.74 4.39
CA PHE A 289 -7.93 1.43 4.02
C PHE A 289 -8.79 2.68 3.93
N ASP A 290 -8.94 3.44 5.02
CA ASP A 290 -9.83 4.61 5.06
C ASP A 290 -9.33 5.77 4.18
N THR A 291 -8.01 5.93 4.10
CA THR A 291 -7.37 7.09 3.45
C THR A 291 -7.13 6.89 1.95
N VAL A 292 -7.09 5.64 1.48
CA VAL A 292 -6.83 5.32 0.07
C VAL A 292 -7.90 4.39 -0.48
N TYR A 293 -8.04 3.17 0.03
CA TYR A 293 -8.87 2.15 -0.61
C TYR A 293 -10.37 2.44 -0.54
N HIS A 294 -10.82 3.03 0.56
CA HIS A 294 -12.21 3.44 0.77
C HIS A 294 -12.67 4.46 -0.29
N LEU A 295 -11.80 5.42 -0.61
CA LEU A 295 -12.11 6.52 -1.53
C LEU A 295 -11.70 6.19 -2.97
N LEU A 296 -10.41 5.92 -3.21
CA LEU A 296 -9.85 5.76 -4.55
C LEU A 296 -10.27 4.43 -5.20
N PHE A 297 -10.28 3.35 -4.43
CA PHE A 297 -10.69 2.01 -4.92
C PHE A 297 -12.17 1.72 -4.65
N ARG A 298 -12.91 2.70 -4.12
CA ARG A 298 -14.35 2.63 -3.84
C ARG A 298 -14.72 1.49 -2.90
N CYS A 299 -13.81 1.00 -2.05
CA CYS A 299 -14.15 0.03 -1.01
C CYS A 299 -14.92 0.71 0.13
N SER A 300 -16.13 1.18 -0.15
CA SER A 300 -16.82 2.22 0.63
C SER A 300 -18.01 1.75 1.46
N ARG A 301 -18.29 0.43 1.54
CA ARG A 301 -19.41 -0.13 2.34
C ARG A 301 -19.33 0.25 3.81
N LYS A 302 -18.12 0.25 4.37
CA LYS A 302 -17.83 0.55 5.77
C LYS A 302 -16.37 0.99 5.90
N ARG A 303 -16.09 1.97 6.76
CA ARG A 303 -14.72 2.40 7.10
C ARG A 303 -14.10 1.45 8.12
N LEU A 304 -12.79 1.32 8.10
CA LEU A 304 -12.01 0.62 9.11
C LEU A 304 -12.28 1.16 10.52
N THR A 305 -12.41 2.48 10.66
CA THR A 305 -12.74 3.14 11.93
C THR A 305 -14.07 2.67 12.56
N GLU A 306 -14.96 2.07 11.77
CA GLU A 306 -16.26 1.52 12.18
C GLU A 306 -16.20 0.03 12.55
N TYR A 307 -15.02 -0.59 12.44
CA TYR A 307 -14.72 -1.95 12.93
C TYR A 307 -13.99 -1.88 14.28
N PRO A 308 -14.68 -2.05 15.42
CA PRO A 308 -14.08 -1.83 16.73
C PRO A 308 -12.84 -2.70 16.99
N HIS A 309 -12.85 -3.99 16.60
CA HIS A 309 -11.75 -4.90 16.89
C HIS A 309 -10.58 -4.74 15.90
N LEU A 310 -10.85 -4.63 14.59
CA LEU A 310 -9.82 -4.34 13.59
C LEU A 310 -9.13 -3.00 13.83
N HIS A 311 -9.91 -1.94 14.10
CA HIS A 311 -9.31 -0.64 14.38
C HIS A 311 -8.53 -0.66 15.70
N ALA A 312 -9.02 -1.36 16.74
CA ALA A 312 -8.26 -1.56 17.97
C ALA A 312 -6.97 -2.36 17.73
N TRP A 313 -7.00 -3.39 16.88
CA TRP A 313 -5.82 -4.17 16.49
C TRP A 313 -4.78 -3.31 15.76
N MET A 314 -5.22 -2.45 14.83
CA MET A 314 -4.30 -1.54 14.13
C MET A 314 -3.59 -0.59 15.10
N ARG A 315 -4.32 -0.09 16.11
CA ARG A 315 -3.73 0.72 17.19
C ARG A 315 -2.79 -0.08 18.08
N ASP A 316 -3.12 -1.33 18.41
CA ASP A 316 -2.23 -2.22 19.17
C ASP A 316 -0.90 -2.41 18.44
N MET A 317 -0.94 -2.69 17.14
CA MET A 317 0.27 -2.79 16.30
C MET A 317 1.11 -1.50 16.33
N LEU A 318 0.47 -0.33 16.20
CA LEU A 318 1.14 0.98 16.21
C LEU A 318 1.68 1.38 17.59
N GLN A 319 1.02 0.97 18.68
CA GLN A 319 1.34 1.41 20.04
C GLN A 319 2.27 0.43 20.76
N THR A 320 1.94 -0.87 20.76
CA THR A 320 2.75 -1.91 21.42
C THR A 320 4.07 -2.14 20.70
N TYR A 321 4.08 -2.02 19.36
CA TYR A 321 5.28 -2.23 18.53
C TYR A 321 5.74 -0.95 17.84
N ALA A 322 5.56 0.21 18.49
CA ALA A 322 5.88 1.53 17.93
C ALA A 322 7.30 1.59 17.32
N ASP A 323 8.31 1.06 18.02
CA ASP A 323 9.71 1.04 17.56
C ASP A 323 9.93 0.23 16.28
N HIS A 324 9.03 -0.71 15.98
CA HIS A 324 9.11 -1.58 14.80
C HIS A 324 8.23 -1.05 13.65
N VAL A 325 7.03 -0.56 13.98
CA VAL A 325 5.97 -0.26 13.02
C VAL A 325 5.97 1.21 12.60
N ALA A 326 6.20 2.15 13.53
CA ALA A 326 6.15 3.58 13.19
C ALA A 326 7.19 3.99 12.12
N PRO A 327 8.44 3.51 12.15
CA PRO A 327 9.43 3.84 11.12
C PRO A 327 9.09 3.34 9.70
N THR A 328 8.16 2.38 9.58
CA THR A 328 7.75 1.83 8.27
C THR A 328 6.51 2.52 7.70
N CYS A 329 5.91 3.46 8.45
CA CYS A 329 4.67 4.12 8.10
C CYS A 329 4.90 5.51 7.48
N ASP A 330 4.58 5.65 6.20
CA ASP A 330 4.59 6.94 5.49
C ASP A 330 3.23 7.13 4.78
N LEU A 331 2.25 7.65 5.53
CA LEU A 331 0.90 7.86 5.01
C LEU A 331 0.87 8.97 3.96
N THR A 332 1.63 10.05 4.19
CA THR A 332 1.70 11.19 3.26
C THR A 332 2.24 10.77 1.90
N GLY A 333 3.39 10.09 1.85
CA GLY A 333 3.96 9.57 0.62
C GLY A 333 3.10 8.49 -0.01
N THR A 334 2.44 7.64 0.81
CA THR A 334 1.44 6.69 0.31
C THR A 334 0.30 7.40 -0.41
N MET A 335 -0.37 8.36 0.22
CA MET A 335 -1.48 9.08 -0.41
C MET A 335 -1.02 9.83 -1.66
N ALA A 336 0.12 10.51 -1.61
CA ALA A 336 0.68 11.19 -2.77
C ALA A 336 0.89 10.24 -3.95
N SER A 337 1.45 9.04 -3.70
CA SER A 337 1.67 8.03 -4.74
C SER A 337 0.36 7.52 -5.34
N TYR A 338 -0.58 7.03 -4.51
CA TYR A 338 -1.82 6.43 -5.02
C TYR A 338 -2.68 7.42 -5.80
N TYR A 339 -2.85 8.64 -5.28
CA TYR A 339 -3.73 9.62 -5.91
C TYR A 339 -3.12 10.32 -7.12
N ARG A 340 -1.79 10.38 -7.26
CA ARG A 340 -1.12 11.07 -8.37
C ARG A 340 -0.58 10.13 -9.46
N GLN A 341 -0.22 8.89 -9.12
CA GLN A 341 0.52 8.01 -10.04
C GLN A 341 -0.32 6.88 -10.62
N LEU A 342 -1.43 6.51 -9.99
CA LEU A 342 -2.33 5.47 -10.52
C LEU A 342 -3.29 6.05 -11.58
N PHE A 343 -2.76 6.74 -12.58
CA PHE A 343 -3.54 7.13 -13.75
C PHE A 343 -4.01 5.87 -14.51
N PRO A 344 -5.31 5.75 -14.87
CA PRO A 344 -6.33 6.80 -14.95
C PRO A 344 -7.35 6.82 -13.79
N LEU A 345 -7.07 6.22 -12.62
CA LEU A 345 -8.05 6.15 -11.52
C LEU A 345 -8.43 7.52 -10.96
N ASN A 346 -7.47 8.44 -10.85
CA ASN A 346 -7.70 9.81 -10.43
C ASN A 346 -7.03 10.79 -11.41
N PRO A 347 -7.69 11.12 -12.54
CA PRO A 347 -7.10 12.00 -13.55
C PRO A 347 -6.75 13.40 -13.05
N SER A 348 -7.41 13.86 -11.98
CA SER A 348 -7.15 15.19 -11.41
C SER A 348 -5.84 15.29 -10.63
N GLY A 349 -5.29 14.16 -10.16
CA GLY A 349 -4.14 14.14 -9.24
C GLY A 349 -4.41 14.75 -7.86
N ILE A 350 -5.65 15.17 -7.56
CA ILE A 350 -6.01 15.77 -6.27
C ILE A 350 -5.92 14.70 -5.18
N VAL A 351 -5.21 15.05 -4.10
CA VAL A 351 -5.10 14.21 -2.90
C VAL A 351 -6.13 14.72 -1.89
N PRO A 352 -7.08 13.89 -1.42
CA PRO A 352 -8.09 14.33 -0.47
C PRO A 352 -7.49 14.59 0.92
N SER A 353 -8.14 15.47 1.68
CA SER A 353 -7.94 15.58 3.13
C SER A 353 -8.67 14.43 3.82
N ALA A 354 -8.04 13.25 3.90
CA ALA A 354 -8.62 12.07 4.51
C ALA A 354 -8.29 11.98 6.01
N ASP A 355 -9.25 11.53 6.81
CA ASP A 355 -9.07 11.25 8.24
C ASP A 355 -8.68 9.77 8.44
N ALA A 356 -7.52 9.54 9.07
CA ALA A 356 -7.04 8.20 9.42
C ALA A 356 -7.61 7.69 10.76
N GLY A 357 -8.45 8.50 11.43
CA GLY A 357 -8.94 8.25 12.77
C GLY A 357 -7.90 8.56 13.86
N ASP A 358 -8.35 8.57 15.11
CA ASP A 358 -7.45 8.72 16.26
C ASP A 358 -6.70 7.39 16.53
N LEU A 359 -5.46 7.33 16.04
CA LEU A 359 -4.56 6.19 16.22
C LEU A 359 -3.84 6.21 17.58
N CYS A 360 -3.92 7.30 18.34
CA CYS A 360 -3.26 7.47 19.65
C CYS A 360 -4.17 7.04 20.81
N ARG A 361 -5.48 6.95 20.61
CA ARG A 361 -6.40 6.45 21.64
C ARG A 361 -6.02 5.04 22.09
N PRO A 362 -6.14 4.70 23.39
CA PRO A 362 -5.82 3.36 23.89
C PRO A 362 -6.50 2.24 23.09
N HIS A 363 -5.76 1.17 22.82
CA HIS A 363 -6.26 0.04 22.04
C HIS A 363 -7.11 -0.93 22.88
N GLY A 364 -6.81 -1.11 24.17
CA GLY A 364 -7.60 -1.95 25.08
C GLY A 364 -7.49 -3.47 24.83
N ARG A 365 -6.45 -3.92 24.12
CA ARG A 365 -6.28 -5.33 23.70
C ARG A 365 -5.25 -6.12 24.50
N ALA A 366 -4.60 -5.50 25.49
CA ALA A 366 -3.46 -6.10 26.20
C ALA A 366 -3.80 -7.41 26.94
N ASN A 367 -5.05 -7.59 27.37
CA ASN A 367 -5.51 -8.75 28.14
C ASN A 367 -6.16 -9.86 27.27
N LEU A 368 -6.17 -9.70 25.94
CA LEU A 368 -6.65 -10.76 25.04
C LEU A 368 -5.58 -11.82 24.83
N ALA A 369 -6.02 -13.07 24.66
CA ALA A 369 -5.17 -14.22 24.40
C ALA A 369 -4.46 -14.14 23.04
#